data_AF-C5M731-F1
#
_entry.id   AF-C5M731-F1
#
_cell.length_a   1.000
_cell.length_b   1.000
_cell.length_c   1.000
_cell.angle_alpha   90.00
_cell.angle_beta   90.00
_cell.angle_gamma   90.00
#
_symmetry.space_group_name_H-M   'P 1'
#
loop_
_entity.id
_entity.type
_entity.pdbx_description
1 polymer ?
#
loop_
_entity_poly.entity_id
_entity_poly.type
_entity_poly.pdbx_seq_one_letter_code
_entity_poly.pdbx_strand_id
1 'polypeptide(L)'
;MSEQRTLEREEPNYFGAGPALLPTSVLQQAAYDLIAYEGDNIGIGEISHRSKPAIKVIDDTKANLTKLLNIPDTHEVFFMQGGGTTGFSSIAYNLFANYAKKTGKKGRAAYAITGSWSKKASEEAERLGFDIDIVVNTKADNFGNTPPYSEWKPIAKDTAYLYVCV
;
A
#
# COMPACT_ATOMS: atom_id res chain seq x y z
N MET A 1 -40.19 19.00 -7.36
CA MET A 1 -39.69 18.42 -8.62
C MET A 1 -38.25 18.04 -8.36
N SER A 2 -37.92 16.75 -8.31
CA SER A 2 -36.54 16.32 -8.14
C SER A 2 -35.77 16.71 -9.40
N GLU A 3 -34.69 17.47 -9.26
CA GLU A 3 -33.75 17.67 -10.36
C GLU A 3 -33.36 16.30 -10.94
N GLN A 4 -33.39 16.21 -12.26
CA GLN A 4 -33.02 15.00 -12.99
C GLN A 4 -31.53 14.74 -12.74
N ARG A 5 -31.23 13.76 -11.90
CA ARG A 5 -29.83 13.38 -11.58
C ARG A 5 -29.22 12.68 -12.77
N THR A 6 -27.97 13.03 -13.09
CA THR A 6 -27.18 12.43 -14.17
C THR A 6 -25.89 11.83 -13.61
N LEU A 7 -25.37 10.80 -14.29
CA LEU A 7 -24.03 10.25 -14.04
C LEU A 7 -22.95 10.96 -14.87
N GLU A 8 -23.33 11.91 -15.73
CA GLU A 8 -22.39 12.75 -16.45
C GLU A 8 -21.62 13.65 -15.48
N ARG A 9 -20.30 13.69 -15.66
CA ARG A 9 -19.38 14.47 -14.83
C ARG A 9 -18.41 15.21 -15.73
N GLU A 10 -18.37 16.53 -15.62
CA GLU A 10 -17.28 17.32 -16.19
C GLU A 10 -15.98 17.00 -15.45
N GLU A 11 -14.88 16.77 -16.17
CA GLU A 11 -13.61 16.39 -15.54
C GLU A 11 -13.09 17.53 -14.64
N PRO A 12 -12.97 17.30 -13.32
CA PRO A 12 -12.60 18.36 -12.39
C PRO A 12 -11.09 18.59 -12.41
N ASN A 13 -10.68 19.86 -12.26
CA ASN A 13 -9.30 20.23 -11.98
C ASN A 13 -8.99 20.00 -10.48
N TYR A 14 -8.81 18.73 -10.10
CA TYR A 14 -8.58 18.31 -8.71
C TYR A 14 -7.14 17.82 -8.49
N PHE A 15 -6.39 18.56 -7.66
CA PHE A 15 -4.98 18.28 -7.35
C PHE A 15 -4.76 17.77 -5.90
N GLY A 16 -5.75 17.09 -5.34
CA GLY A 16 -5.63 16.48 -4.00
C GLY A 16 -4.60 15.35 -3.98
N ALA A 17 -3.76 15.33 -2.94
CA ALA A 17 -2.66 14.38 -2.81
C ALA A 17 -3.09 12.98 -2.30
N GLY A 18 -4.32 12.83 -1.83
CA GLY A 18 -4.81 11.61 -1.18
C GLY A 18 -5.95 11.89 -0.17
N PRO A 19 -7.19 11.44 -0.41
CA PRO A 19 -7.67 10.82 -1.65
C PRO A 19 -7.45 11.69 -2.89
N ALA A 20 -7.46 11.07 -4.08
CA ALA A 20 -7.15 11.70 -5.37
C ALA A 20 -8.27 11.45 -6.40
N LEU A 21 -8.16 12.07 -7.57
CA LEU A 21 -9.16 11.95 -8.64
C LEU A 21 -9.19 10.52 -9.23
N LEU A 22 -10.39 9.99 -9.44
CA LEU A 22 -10.63 8.77 -10.21
C LEU A 22 -11.19 9.12 -11.61
N PRO A 23 -10.92 8.30 -12.64
CA PRO A 23 -11.50 8.49 -13.98
C PRO A 23 -13.03 8.49 -13.95
N THR A 24 -13.68 9.38 -14.71
CA THR A 24 -15.14 9.49 -14.75
C THR A 24 -15.80 8.16 -15.12
N SER A 25 -15.29 7.48 -16.14
CA SER A 25 -15.84 6.20 -16.61
C SER A 25 -15.85 5.11 -15.54
N VAL A 26 -14.85 5.08 -14.66
CA VAL A 26 -14.78 4.12 -13.54
C VAL A 26 -15.87 4.40 -12.51
N LEU A 27 -16.09 5.68 -12.19
CA LEU A 27 -17.14 6.06 -11.23
C LEU A 27 -18.54 5.82 -11.79
N GLN A 28 -18.75 6.06 -13.07
CA GLN A 28 -20.01 5.78 -13.74
C GLN A 28 -20.32 4.27 -13.70
N GLN A 29 -19.34 3.42 -14.03
CA GLN A 29 -19.51 1.97 -13.93
C GLN A 29 -19.78 1.53 -12.49
N ALA A 30 -19.00 2.03 -11.52
CA ALA A 30 -19.21 1.70 -10.11
C ALA A 30 -20.59 2.14 -9.60
N ALA A 31 -21.14 3.25 -10.10
CA ALA A 31 -22.49 3.70 -9.76
C ALA A 31 -23.57 2.73 -10.28
N TYR A 32 -23.41 2.18 -11.48
CA TYR A 32 -24.31 1.13 -12.00
C TYR A 32 -24.18 -0.16 -11.18
N ASP A 33 -22.95 -0.62 -10.95
CA ASP A 33 -22.66 -1.88 -10.24
C ASP A 33 -23.08 -1.84 -8.76
N LEU A 34 -23.13 -0.64 -8.15
CA LEU A 34 -23.65 -0.47 -6.80
C LEU A 34 -25.15 -0.72 -6.70
N ILE A 35 -25.90 -0.52 -7.78
CA ILE A 35 -27.35 -0.77 -7.84
C ILE A 35 -27.66 -2.19 -8.29
N ALA A 36 -26.99 -2.66 -9.35
CA ALA A 36 -27.19 -3.98 -9.91
C ALA A 36 -25.87 -4.47 -10.53
N TYR A 37 -25.33 -5.57 -10.02
CA TYR A 37 -24.08 -6.14 -10.51
C TYR A 37 -24.33 -7.34 -11.41
N GLU A 38 -23.71 -7.37 -12.60
CA GLU A 38 -23.83 -8.45 -13.60
C GLU A 38 -25.28 -8.81 -14.00
N GLY A 39 -26.23 -7.89 -13.86
CA GLY A 39 -27.64 -8.11 -14.19
C GLY A 39 -28.44 -8.84 -13.12
N ASP A 40 -27.84 -9.11 -11.97
CA ASP A 40 -28.59 -9.50 -10.77
C ASP A 40 -29.27 -8.25 -10.19
N ASN A 41 -30.52 -8.39 -9.71
CA ASN A 41 -31.24 -7.30 -9.01
C ASN A 41 -30.68 -7.03 -7.59
N ILE A 42 -29.36 -7.17 -7.42
CA ILE A 42 -28.60 -6.91 -6.20
C ILE A 42 -27.31 -6.17 -6.56
N GLY A 43 -26.94 -5.18 -5.77
CA GLY A 43 -25.70 -4.42 -5.96
C GLY A 43 -24.46 -5.16 -5.47
N ILE A 44 -23.29 -4.76 -5.96
CA ILE A 44 -21.99 -5.32 -5.54
C ILE A 44 -21.71 -5.13 -4.02
N GLY A 45 -22.36 -4.16 -3.38
CA GLY A 45 -22.28 -3.97 -1.93
C GLY A 45 -23.12 -4.95 -1.11
N GLU A 46 -24.04 -5.68 -1.75
CA GLU A 46 -25.02 -6.57 -1.11
C GLU A 46 -24.66 -8.05 -1.29
N ILE A 47 -23.81 -8.38 -2.27
CA ILE A 47 -23.37 -9.75 -2.51
C ILE A 47 -22.48 -10.25 -1.36
N SER A 48 -22.62 -11.53 -1.02
CA SER A 48 -21.73 -12.15 -0.04
C SER A 48 -20.29 -12.16 -0.56
N HIS A 49 -19.32 -11.78 0.26
CA HIS A 49 -17.88 -11.87 -0.06
C HIS A 49 -17.40 -13.30 -0.38
N ARG A 50 -18.20 -14.33 -0.05
CA ARG A 50 -17.93 -15.75 -0.36
C ARG A 50 -18.65 -16.23 -1.61
N SER A 51 -19.46 -15.38 -2.24
CA SER A 51 -20.19 -15.72 -3.46
C SER A 51 -19.22 -15.80 -4.65
N LYS A 52 -19.60 -16.56 -5.68
CA LYS A 52 -18.80 -16.67 -6.91
C LYS A 52 -18.54 -15.29 -7.56
N PRO A 53 -19.53 -14.37 -7.68
CA PRO A 53 -19.28 -13.04 -8.22
C PRO A 53 -18.25 -12.24 -7.40
N ALA A 54 -18.34 -12.25 -6.06
CA ALA A 54 -17.38 -11.53 -5.23
C ALA A 54 -15.94 -12.08 -5.34
N ILE A 55 -15.79 -13.41 -5.35
CA ILE A 55 -14.48 -14.06 -5.55
C ILE A 55 -13.91 -13.69 -6.91
N LYS A 56 -14.74 -13.71 -7.96
CA LYS A 56 -14.34 -13.33 -9.31
C LYS A 56 -13.79 -11.89 -9.38
N VAL A 57 -14.44 -10.93 -8.72
CA VAL A 57 -13.93 -9.54 -8.64
C VAL A 57 -12.52 -9.49 -8.06
N ILE A 58 -12.28 -10.21 -6.96
CA ILE A 58 -10.97 -10.26 -6.30
C ILE A 58 -9.93 -10.93 -7.19
N ASP A 59 -10.25 -12.08 -7.78
CA ASP A 59 -9.34 -12.86 -8.62
C ASP A 59 -8.96 -12.10 -9.90
N ASP A 60 -9.94 -11.48 -10.57
CA ASP A 60 -9.71 -10.65 -11.74
C ASP A 60 -8.85 -9.43 -11.38
N THR A 61 -9.07 -8.82 -10.21
CA THR A 61 -8.25 -7.68 -9.75
C THR A 61 -6.80 -8.11 -9.50
N LYS A 62 -6.58 -9.27 -8.85
CA LYS A 62 -5.24 -9.83 -8.66
C LYS A 62 -4.55 -10.12 -10.00
N ALA A 63 -5.26 -10.75 -10.94
CA ALA A 63 -4.75 -11.07 -12.27
C ALA A 63 -4.37 -9.81 -13.07
N ASN A 64 -5.24 -8.80 -13.05
CA ASN A 64 -4.99 -7.53 -13.73
C ASN A 64 -3.78 -6.79 -13.13
N LEU A 65 -3.64 -6.75 -11.80
CA LEU A 65 -2.48 -6.12 -11.15
C LEU A 65 -1.18 -6.87 -11.47
N THR A 66 -1.22 -8.20 -11.41
CA THR A 66 -0.09 -9.09 -11.74
C THR A 66 0.38 -8.84 -13.17
N LYS A 67 -0.56 -8.77 -14.12
CA LYS A 67 -0.28 -8.47 -15.52
C LYS A 67 0.27 -7.05 -15.71
N LEU A 68 -0.34 -6.04 -15.07
CA LEU A 68 0.04 -4.65 -15.23
C LEU A 68 1.48 -4.37 -14.76
N LEU A 69 1.87 -4.96 -13.62
CA LEU A 69 3.17 -4.74 -12.99
C LEU A 69 4.20 -5.84 -13.31
N ASN A 70 3.84 -6.84 -14.13
CA ASN A 70 4.67 -8.02 -14.42
C ASN A 70 5.17 -8.71 -13.13
N ILE A 71 4.26 -8.95 -12.18
CA ILE A 71 4.60 -9.57 -10.89
C ILE A 71 4.96 -11.05 -11.14
N PRO A 72 6.14 -11.53 -10.69
CA PRO A 72 6.50 -12.93 -10.87
C PRO A 72 5.76 -13.83 -9.88
N ASP A 73 5.61 -15.10 -10.26
CA ASP A 73 4.96 -16.20 -9.56
C ASP A 73 5.58 -16.56 -8.20
N THR A 74 6.71 -15.94 -7.84
CA THR A 74 7.28 -15.99 -6.48
C THR A 74 6.60 -15.04 -5.48
N HIS A 75 5.62 -14.23 -5.91
CA HIS A 75 4.90 -13.26 -5.08
C HIS A 75 3.40 -13.54 -5.03
N GLU A 76 2.77 -13.17 -3.91
CA GLU A 76 1.33 -13.21 -3.74
C GLU A 76 0.76 -11.79 -3.74
N VAL A 77 -0.37 -11.58 -4.42
CA VAL A 77 -1.17 -10.35 -4.32
C VAL A 77 -2.30 -10.57 -3.33
N PHE A 78 -2.42 -9.69 -2.34
CA PHE A 78 -3.52 -9.74 -1.37
C PHE A 78 -4.01 -8.34 -1.04
N PHE A 79 -5.24 -8.25 -0.52
CA PHE A 79 -5.88 -6.98 -0.14
C PHE A 79 -6.07 -6.95 1.38
N MET A 80 -5.67 -5.85 2.01
CA MET A 80 -5.79 -5.62 3.45
C MET A 80 -6.39 -4.25 3.74
N GLN A 81 -7.11 -4.15 4.85
CA GLN A 81 -7.57 -2.87 5.41
C GLN A 81 -6.46 -2.21 6.24
N GLY A 82 -6.69 -0.97 6.68
CA GLY A 82 -5.76 -0.21 7.55
C GLY A 82 -4.83 0.77 6.81
N GLY A 83 -4.80 0.72 5.48
CA GLY A 83 -4.04 1.67 4.67
C GLY A 83 -2.52 1.56 4.82
N GLY A 84 -1.79 2.50 4.22
CA GLY A 84 -0.32 2.46 4.18
C GLY A 84 0.35 2.52 5.56
N THR A 85 -0.29 3.19 6.54
CA THR A 85 0.25 3.30 7.90
C THR A 85 0.18 1.99 8.68
N THR A 86 -0.88 1.18 8.53
CA THR A 86 -0.91 -0.19 9.07
C THR A 86 0.17 -1.07 8.41
N GLY A 87 0.55 -0.76 7.17
CA GLY A 87 1.67 -1.39 6.49
C GLY A 87 3.00 -1.26 7.24
N PHE A 88 3.26 -0.12 7.92
CA PHE A 88 4.50 0.08 8.67
C PHE A 88 4.65 -0.94 9.81
N SER A 89 3.60 -1.12 10.62
CA SER A 89 3.58 -2.12 11.70
C SER A 89 3.62 -3.54 11.14
N SER A 90 2.87 -3.80 10.07
CA SER A 90 2.74 -5.14 9.46
C SER A 90 4.08 -5.63 8.93
N ILE A 91 4.83 -4.77 8.23
CA ILE A 91 6.18 -5.09 7.71
C ILE A 91 7.12 -5.40 8.87
N ALA A 92 7.14 -4.56 9.92
CA ALA A 92 8.00 -4.78 11.08
C ALA A 92 7.73 -6.16 11.70
N TYR A 93 6.50 -6.43 12.15
CA TYR A 93 6.18 -7.71 12.81
C TYR A 93 6.55 -8.93 11.95
N ASN A 94 6.19 -8.93 10.66
CA ASN A 94 6.40 -10.09 9.80
C ASN A 94 7.88 -10.31 9.48
N LEU A 95 8.64 -9.25 9.15
CA LEU A 95 10.03 -9.39 8.75
C LEU A 95 10.96 -9.68 9.92
N PHE A 96 10.72 -9.06 11.09
CA PHE A 96 11.44 -9.42 12.32
C PHE A 96 11.16 -10.87 12.74
N ALA A 97 9.89 -11.31 12.70
CA ALA A 97 9.53 -12.69 13.02
C ALA A 97 10.18 -13.69 12.05
N ASN A 98 10.16 -13.40 10.75
CA ASN A 98 10.82 -14.21 9.73
C ASN A 98 12.34 -14.28 9.94
N TYR A 99 12.99 -13.16 10.25
CA TYR A 99 14.42 -13.14 10.56
C TYR A 99 14.74 -13.99 11.80
N ALA A 100 13.97 -13.83 12.87
CA ALA A 100 14.15 -14.62 14.09
C ALA A 100 13.93 -16.11 13.84
N LYS A 101 12.92 -16.48 13.04
CA LYS A 101 12.66 -17.87 12.65
C LYS A 101 13.82 -18.47 11.86
N LYS A 102 14.45 -17.71 10.95
CA LYS A 102 15.55 -18.19 10.12
C LYS A 102 16.88 -18.29 10.87
N THR A 103 17.13 -17.38 11.82
CA THR A 103 18.46 -17.21 12.43
C THR A 103 18.52 -17.64 13.91
N GLY A 104 17.38 -17.81 14.56
CA GLY A 104 17.30 -18.05 16.01
C GLY A 104 17.65 -16.83 16.87
N LYS A 105 17.78 -15.63 16.28
CA LYS A 105 18.22 -14.40 16.96
C LYS A 105 17.28 -13.24 16.68
N LYS A 106 17.23 -12.28 17.60
CA LYS A 106 16.65 -10.96 17.31
C LYS A 106 17.56 -10.25 16.31
N GLY A 107 16.97 -9.64 15.29
CA GLY A 107 17.66 -8.76 14.35
C GLY A 107 17.28 -7.31 14.60
N ARG A 108 17.64 -6.44 13.66
CA ARG A 108 17.28 -5.02 13.61
C ARG A 108 16.76 -4.62 12.22
N ALA A 109 16.13 -3.46 12.09
CA ALA A 109 15.73 -2.93 10.78
C ALA A 109 16.57 -1.71 10.41
N ALA A 110 16.98 -1.62 9.15
CA ALA A 110 17.63 -0.43 8.61
C ALA A 110 16.58 0.50 7.97
N TYR A 111 16.67 1.80 8.21
CA TYR A 111 15.77 2.80 7.64
C TYR A 111 16.54 3.89 6.90
N ALA A 112 16.15 4.14 5.66
CA ALA A 112 16.53 5.32 4.90
C ALA A 112 15.45 6.40 5.07
N ILE A 113 15.72 7.41 5.90
CA ILE A 113 14.79 8.51 6.15
C ILE A 113 14.97 9.58 5.07
N THR A 114 14.26 9.39 3.98
CA THR A 114 14.29 10.23 2.77
C THR A 114 13.03 11.07 2.59
N GLY A 115 12.06 10.96 3.50
CA GLY A 115 10.76 11.65 3.40
C GLY A 115 9.92 11.52 4.66
N SER A 116 8.76 12.18 4.65
CA SER A 116 7.79 12.11 5.76
C SER A 116 7.28 10.68 6.02
N TRP A 117 7.16 9.85 4.98
CA TRP A 117 6.66 8.48 5.12
C TRP A 117 7.70 7.49 5.65
N SER A 118 8.95 7.55 5.18
CA SER A 118 10.04 6.74 5.74
C SER A 118 10.34 7.11 7.19
N LYS A 119 10.23 8.39 7.56
CA LYS A 119 10.28 8.84 8.96
C LYS A 119 9.18 8.21 9.83
N LYS A 120 7.92 8.27 9.38
CA LYS A 120 6.81 7.65 10.11
C LYS A 120 6.95 6.13 10.22
N ALA A 121 7.48 5.48 9.19
CA ALA A 121 7.72 4.04 9.20
C ALA A 121 8.80 3.64 10.23
N SER A 122 9.87 4.45 10.37
CA SER A 122 10.91 4.19 11.39
C SER A 122 10.40 4.46 12.80
N GLU A 123 9.66 5.56 13.01
CA GLU A 123 9.04 5.89 14.30
C GLU A 123 8.06 4.81 14.75
N GLU A 124 7.30 4.21 13.82
CA GLU A 124 6.40 3.12 14.15
C GLU A 124 7.13 1.85 14.59
N ALA A 125 8.23 1.46 13.91
CA ALA A 125 9.02 0.31 14.34
C ALA A 125 9.67 0.53 15.72
N GLU A 126 10.18 1.72 15.98
CA GLU A 126 10.72 2.11 17.29
C GLU A 126 9.62 2.08 18.36
N ARG A 127 8.42 2.64 18.08
CA ARG A 127 7.27 2.63 18.99
C ARG A 127 6.82 1.21 19.36
N LEU A 128 6.95 0.27 18.43
CA LEU A 128 6.64 -1.15 18.65
C LEU A 128 7.74 -1.90 19.42
N GLY A 129 8.86 -1.25 19.74
CA GLY A 129 9.96 -1.80 20.52
C GLY A 129 10.95 -2.63 19.70
N PHE A 130 11.03 -2.41 18.39
CA PHE A 130 12.04 -3.04 17.54
C PHE A 130 13.32 -2.20 17.47
N ASP A 131 14.46 -2.88 17.40
CA ASP A 131 15.75 -2.23 17.19
C ASP A 131 15.85 -1.70 15.75
N ILE A 132 16.18 -0.42 15.60
CA ILE A 132 16.31 0.24 14.30
C ILE A 132 17.68 0.92 14.14
N ASP A 133 18.18 0.93 12.90
CA ASP A 133 19.37 1.68 12.48
C ASP A 133 18.98 2.66 11.36
N ILE A 134 19.28 3.94 11.55
CA ILE A 134 19.08 4.97 10.53
C ILE A 134 20.34 5.05 9.66
N VAL A 135 20.24 4.56 8.42
CA VAL A 135 21.39 4.46 7.50
C VAL A 135 21.60 5.73 6.68
N VAL A 136 20.55 6.50 6.45
CA VAL A 136 20.59 7.84 5.87
C VAL A 136 19.41 8.65 6.42
N ASN A 137 19.61 9.96 6.61
CA ASN A 137 18.54 10.87 7.01
C ASN A 137 18.71 12.22 6.31
N THR A 138 17.81 12.53 5.37
CA THR A 138 17.86 13.74 4.54
C THR A 138 16.93 14.84 5.04
N LYS A 139 16.43 14.72 6.28
CA LYS A 139 15.55 15.73 6.90
C LYS A 139 16.20 17.12 6.97
N ALA A 140 17.53 17.18 7.12
CA ALA A 140 18.26 18.45 7.14
C ALA A 140 18.14 19.24 5.82
N ASP A 141 17.91 18.55 4.71
CA ASP A 141 17.70 19.13 3.38
C ASP A 141 16.20 19.15 3.00
N ASN A 142 15.30 19.14 4.00
CA ASN A 142 13.86 19.07 3.80
C ASN A 142 13.40 17.93 2.87
N PHE A 143 14.14 16.82 2.84
CA PHE A 143 13.89 15.69 1.95
C PHE A 143 14.02 16.01 0.44
N GLY A 144 14.73 17.09 0.09
CA GLY A 144 14.86 17.56 -1.29
C GLY A 144 15.74 16.69 -2.19
N ASN A 145 16.68 15.94 -1.61
CA ASN A 145 17.54 15.03 -2.34
C ASN A 145 17.81 13.74 -1.55
N THR A 146 17.96 12.62 -2.26
CA THR A 146 18.40 11.33 -1.70
C THR A 146 19.80 11.03 -2.21
N PRO A 147 20.83 10.96 -1.34
CA PRO A 147 22.19 10.69 -1.78
C PRO A 147 22.31 9.25 -2.32
N PRO A 148 23.29 8.98 -3.19
CA PRO A 148 23.52 7.63 -3.70
C PRO A 148 23.82 6.65 -2.57
N TYR A 149 23.45 5.38 -2.75
CA TYR A 149 23.59 4.32 -1.74
C TYR A 149 25.02 4.18 -1.19
N SER A 150 26.04 4.50 -2.00
CA SER A 150 27.45 4.48 -1.58
C SER A 150 27.78 5.43 -0.44
N GLU A 151 26.97 6.47 -0.21
CA GLU A 151 27.16 7.45 0.86
C GLU A 151 26.39 7.08 2.15
N TRP A 152 25.60 6.01 2.11
CA TRP A 152 24.80 5.59 3.26
C TRP A 152 25.68 4.87 4.28
N LYS A 153 25.29 4.91 5.56
CA LYS A 153 25.99 4.13 6.58
C LYS A 153 25.91 2.63 6.23
N PRO A 154 26.97 1.85 6.48
CA PRO A 154 26.95 0.42 6.24
C PRO A 154 25.79 -0.27 6.96
N ILE A 155 25.13 -1.20 6.25
CA ILE A 155 24.04 -2.00 6.82
C ILE A 155 24.65 -3.11 7.69
N ALA A 156 24.13 -3.26 8.90
CA ALA A 156 24.60 -4.26 9.84
C ALA A 156 24.30 -5.69 9.34
N LYS A 157 25.14 -6.66 9.74
CA LYS A 157 24.97 -8.06 9.32
C LYS A 157 23.71 -8.72 9.89
N ASP A 158 23.20 -8.20 11.01
CA ASP A 158 22.00 -8.66 11.69
C ASP A 158 20.73 -7.87 11.28
N THR A 159 20.78 -7.16 10.15
CA THR A 159 19.62 -6.45 9.59
C THR A 159 18.61 -7.42 8.99
N ALA A 160 17.38 -7.39 9.51
CA ALA A 160 16.24 -8.15 9.02
C ALA A 160 15.70 -7.62 7.69
N TYR A 161 15.68 -6.29 7.51
CA TYR A 161 15.28 -5.62 6.28
C TYR A 161 15.79 -4.18 6.22
N LEU A 162 15.88 -3.64 5.01
CA LEU A 162 16.07 -2.22 4.74
C LEU A 162 14.74 -1.63 4.25
N TYR A 163 14.28 -0.56 4.89
CA TYR A 163 13.11 0.20 4.45
C TYR A 163 13.54 1.45 3.68
N VAL A 164 13.05 1.59 2.45
CA VAL A 164 13.27 2.74 1.57
C VAL A 164 11.92 3.25 1.08
N CYS A 165 11.72 4.57 1.15
CA CYS A 165 10.56 5.25 0.57
C CYS A 165 11.04 6.59 0.01
N VAL A 166 11.22 6.62 -1.31
CA VAL A 166 11.65 7.80 -2.08
C VAL A 166 10.46 8.54 -2.67
#